data_AF-A0A519HJK7-F1
#
_entry.id   AF-A0A519HJK7-F1
#
_cell.length_a   1.000
_cell.length_b   1.000
_cell.length_c   1.000
_cell.angle_alpha   90.00
_cell.angle_beta   90.00
_cell.angle_gamma   90.00
#
_symmetry.space_group_name_H-M   'P 1'
#
loop_
_entity.id
_entity.type
_entity.pdbx_description
1 polymer ?
#
loop_
_entity_poly.entity_id
_entity_poly.type
_entity_poly.pdbx_seq_one_letter_code
_entity_poly.pdbx_strand_id
1 'polypeptide(L)'
;MAGDPYKELGVSRGASADEIKKAFRKLAKELHPDKNPGNTAADERFKRITAAFDLLGDKEKRAKFDRGEIDADGREQFRGFGGGGQARGNPFGQGG
;
A
#
# COMPACT_ATOMS: atom_id res chain seq x y z
N MET A 1 -4.31 -6.77 13.45
CA MET A 1 -4.63 -5.35 13.66
C MET A 1 -4.28 -4.60 12.38
N ALA A 2 -5.25 -4.06 11.66
CA ALA A 2 -4.97 -3.08 10.61
C ALA A 2 -4.35 -1.84 11.28
N GLY A 3 -3.04 -1.71 11.19
CA GLY A 3 -2.30 -0.60 11.79
C GLY A 3 -2.66 0.71 11.08
N ASP A 4 -2.86 1.78 11.83
CA ASP A 4 -3.07 3.12 11.25
C ASP A 4 -1.90 3.44 10.29
N PRO A 5 -2.14 3.67 8.98
CA PRO A 5 -1.07 3.99 8.03
C PRO A 5 -0.32 5.28 8.41
N TYR A 6 -1.01 6.19 9.09
CA TYR A 6 -0.43 7.40 9.67
C TYR A 6 0.62 7.08 10.75
N LYS A 7 0.35 6.09 11.60
CA LYS A 7 1.29 5.66 12.65
C LYS A 7 2.49 4.93 12.08
N GLU A 8 2.30 4.12 11.04
CA GLU A 8 3.41 3.42 10.35
C GLU A 8 4.41 4.42 9.76
N LEU A 9 3.92 5.51 9.18
CA LEU A 9 4.73 6.61 8.66
C LEU A 9 5.21 7.58 9.75
N GLY A 10 4.71 7.47 10.98
CA GLY A 10 5.04 8.37 12.09
C GLY A 10 4.51 9.80 11.89
N VAL A 11 3.43 9.96 11.13
CA VAL A 11 2.82 11.26 10.82
C VAL A 11 1.45 11.40 11.48
N SER A 12 1.01 12.64 11.67
CA SER A 12 -0.35 12.91 12.16
C SER A 12 -1.40 12.63 11.09
N ARG A 13 -2.64 12.30 11.49
CA ARG A 13 -3.78 12.13 10.55
C ARG A 13 -4.05 13.38 9.71
N GLY A 14 -3.73 14.56 10.24
CA GLY A 14 -3.82 15.84 9.53
C GLY A 14 -2.61 16.19 8.65
N ALA A 15 -1.62 15.29 8.51
CA ALA A 15 -0.43 15.57 7.72
C ALA A 15 -0.77 15.81 6.24
N SER A 16 -0.10 16.80 5.68
CA SER A 16 -0.13 17.11 4.25
C SER A 16 0.57 16.01 3.44
N ALA A 17 0.21 15.89 2.16
CA ALA A 17 0.85 14.92 1.26
C ALA A 17 2.38 15.10 1.20
N ASP A 18 2.87 16.34 1.34
CA ASP A 18 4.30 16.65 1.37
C ASP A 18 5.01 16.08 2.61
N GLU A 19 4.38 16.20 3.79
CA GLU A 19 4.86 15.63 5.06
C GLU A 19 4.91 14.11 5.00
N ILE A 20 3.85 13.49 4.47
CA ILE A 20 3.75 12.04 4.23
C ILE A 20 4.87 11.57 3.31
N LYS A 21 5.10 12.27 2.21
CA LYS A 21 6.16 11.96 1.23
C LYS A 21 7.56 12.12 1.82
N LYS A 22 7.77 13.15 2.65
CA LYS A 22 9.05 13.40 3.33
C LYS A 22 9.34 12.32 4.37
N ALA A 23 8.36 11.94 5.19
CA ALA A 23 8.48 10.86 6.17
C ALA A 23 8.77 9.52 5.49
N PHE A 24 8.02 9.17 4.44
CA PHE A 24 8.25 7.97 3.64
C PHE A 24 9.67 7.93 3.07
N ARG A 25 10.14 9.01 2.43
CA ARG A 25 11.50 9.08 1.86
C ARG A 25 12.59 8.90 2.90
N LYS A 26 12.37 9.40 4.12
CA LYS A 26 13.32 9.23 5.24
C LYS A 26 13.38 7.76 5.66
N LEU A 27 12.23 7.19 6.00
CA LEU A 27 12.12 5.79 6.44
C LEU A 27 12.56 4.80 5.37
N ALA A 28 12.24 5.05 4.10
CA ALA A 28 12.66 4.22 2.97
C ALA A 28 14.19 4.15 2.82
N LYS A 29 14.90 5.26 3.08
CA LYS A 29 16.36 5.27 3.10
C LYS A 29 16.94 4.59 4.33
N GLU A 30 16.26 4.66 5.47
CA GLU A 30 16.69 4.01 6.72
C GLU A 30 16.46 2.50 6.69
N LEU A 31 15.37 2.05 6.06
CA LEU A 31 14.97 0.64 5.94
C LEU A 31 15.40 0.01 4.62
N HIS A 32 16.17 0.72 3.79
CA HIS A 32 16.55 0.25 2.46
C HIS A 32 17.33 -1.08 2.56
N PRO A 33 17.04 -2.08 1.72
CA PRO A 33 17.70 -3.40 1.75
C PRO A 33 19.21 -3.31 1.50
N ASP A 34 19.66 -2.33 0.73
CA ASP A 34 21.10 -2.05 0.52
C ASP A 34 21.82 -1.68 1.83
N LYS A 35 21.15 -0.95 2.73
CA LYS A 35 21.71 -0.56 4.02
C LYS A 35 21.47 -1.59 5.11
N ASN A 36 20.44 -2.43 4.95
CA ASN A 36 20.04 -3.44 5.91
C ASN A 36 19.96 -4.83 5.27
N PRO A 37 21.07 -5.34 4.70
CA PRO A 37 21.08 -6.64 4.06
C PRO A 37 20.73 -7.73 5.08
N GLY A 38 19.75 -8.56 4.75
CA GLY A 38 19.32 -9.68 5.61
C GLY A 38 18.45 -9.30 6.81
N ASN A 39 18.03 -8.04 6.96
CA ASN A 39 17.16 -7.64 8.06
C ASN A 39 15.68 -7.78 7.69
N THR A 40 15.07 -8.91 8.08
CA THR A 40 13.65 -9.19 7.85
C THR A 40 12.72 -8.16 8.49
N ALA A 41 13.10 -7.59 9.65
CA ALA A 41 12.30 -6.56 10.30
C ALA A 41 12.31 -5.25 9.50
N ALA A 42 13.43 -4.91 8.85
CA ALA A 42 13.51 -3.76 7.95
C ALA A 42 12.64 -3.96 6.69
N ASP A 43 12.66 -5.16 6.10
CA ASP A 43 11.79 -5.52 4.97
C ASP A 43 10.30 -5.45 5.32
N GLU A 44 9.90 -6.05 6.45
CA GLU A 44 8.51 -5.98 6.92
C GLU A 44 8.07 -4.53 7.14
N ARG A 45 8.91 -3.72 7.80
CA ARG A 45 8.61 -2.32 8.05
C ARG A 45 8.59 -1.51 6.76
N PHE A 46 9.47 -1.81 5.80
CA PHE A 46 9.49 -1.20 4.47
C PHE A 46 8.18 -1.45 3.72
N LYS A 47 7.67 -2.69 3.76
CA LYS A 47 6.37 -3.04 3.18
C LYS A 47 5.23 -2.23 3.80
N ARG A 48 5.21 -2.11 5.14
CA ARG A 48 4.17 -1.35 5.86
C ARG A 48 4.20 0.14 5.53
N ILE A 49 5.38 0.79 5.53
CA ILE A 49 5.48 2.21 5.16
C ILE A 49 5.14 2.46 3.69
N THR A 50 5.41 1.48 2.80
CA THR A 50 5.11 1.59 1.37
C THR A 50 3.60 1.51 1.14
N ALA A 51 2.93 0.55 1.78
CA ALA A 51 1.46 0.45 1.76
C ALA A 51 0.80 1.73 2.33
N ALA A 52 1.31 2.22 3.46
CA ALA A 52 0.83 3.47 4.06
C ALA A 52 1.03 4.69 3.15
N PHE A 53 2.17 4.79 2.47
CA PHE A 53 2.44 5.88 1.53
C PHE A 53 1.60 5.79 0.26
N ASP A 54 1.40 4.60 -0.29
CA ASP A 54 0.53 4.38 -1.45
C ASP A 54 -0.92 4.83 -1.15
N LEU A 55 -1.39 4.54 0.06
CA LEU A 55 -2.72 4.90 0.53
C LEU A 55 -2.88 6.39 0.83
N LEU A 56 -1.95 6.97 1.60
CA LEU A 56 -2.05 8.33 2.12
C LEU A 56 -1.45 9.40 1.20
N GLY A 57 -0.52 9.00 0.33
CA GLY A 57 0.14 9.86 -0.64
C GLY A 57 -0.79 10.25 -1.79
N ASP A 58 -1.78 9.42 -2.09
CA ASP A 58 -2.80 9.69 -3.09
C ASP A 58 -4.10 10.21 -2.46
N LYS A 59 -4.60 11.35 -2.94
CA LYS A 59 -5.82 11.97 -2.40
C LYS A 59 -7.05 11.10 -2.62
N GLU A 60 -7.15 10.39 -3.75
CA GLU A 60 -8.30 9.55 -4.05
C GLU A 60 -8.28 8.29 -3.18
N LYS A 61 -7.13 7.62 -3.06
CA LYS A 61 -6.98 6.46 -2.16
C LYS A 61 -7.23 6.84 -0.71
N ARG A 62 -6.68 7.96 -0.24
CA ARG A 62 -6.93 8.47 1.10
C ARG A 62 -8.42 8.71 1.35
N ALA A 63 -9.12 9.31 0.39
CA ALA A 63 -10.56 9.53 0.48
C ALA A 63 -11.34 8.20 0.49
N LYS A 64 -10.96 7.23 -0.35
CA LYS A 64 -11.56 5.88 -0.35
C LYS A 64 -11.34 5.16 0.98
N PHE A 65 -10.15 5.26 1.58
CA PHE A 65 -9.85 4.66 2.88
C PHE A 65 -10.66 5.29 4.01
N ASP A 66 -10.78 6.62 4.00
CA ASP A 66 -11.59 7.37 4.97
C ASP A 66 -13.08 7.00 4.85
N ARG A 67 -13.55 6.71 3.62
CA ARG A 67 -14.88 6.16 3.34
C ARG A 67 -15.03 4.66 3.64
N GLY A 68 -13.95 3.95 3.96
CA GLY A 68 -13.96 2.51 4.21
C GLY A 68 -14.10 1.63 2.95
N GLU A 69 -13.82 2.17 1.76
CA GLU A 69 -13.90 1.44 0.49
C GLU A 69 -12.65 0.60 0.19
N ILE A 70 -11.52 0.97 0.78
CA ILE A 70 -10.24 0.25 0.62
C ILE A 70 -9.59 0.00 1.98
N ASP A 71 -8.84 -1.09 2.09
CA ASP A 71 -8.16 -1.47 3.32
C ASP A 71 -6.84 -0.68 3.53
N ALA A 72 -6.19 -0.85 4.69
CA ALA A 72 -4.92 -0.20 5.02
C ALA A 72 -3.76 -0.59 4.07
N ASP A 73 -3.95 -1.66 3.28
CA ASP A 73 -3.02 -2.11 2.23
C ASP A 73 -3.30 -1.47 0.86
N GLY A 74 -4.29 -0.57 0.75
CA GLY A 74 -4.72 0.02 -0.52
C GLY A 74 -5.45 -0.96 -1.44
N ARG A 75 -5.68 -2.20 -0.98
CA ARG A 75 -6.53 -3.17 -1.66
C ARG A 75 -7.98 -2.72 -1.58
N GLU A 76 -8.62 -2.62 -2.74
CA GLU A 76 -10.05 -2.38 -2.80
C GLU A 76 -10.77 -3.51 -2.07
N GLN A 77 -11.51 -3.18 -1.01
CA GLN A 77 -12.42 -4.13 -0.41
C GLN A 77 -13.56 -4.27 -1.41
N PHE A 78 -13.41 -5.19 -2.37
CA PHE A 78 -14.45 -5.49 -3.33
C PHE A 78 -15.64 -6.13 -2.62
N ARG A 79 -16.46 -5.32 -1.97
CA ARG A 79 -17.70 -5.74 -1.32
C ARG A 79 -18.83 -5.64 -2.35
N GLY A 80 -18.76 -6.56 -3.32
CA GLY A 80 -19.88 -6.99 -4.17
C GLY A 80 -20.10 -6.23 -5.47
N PHE A 81 -19.49 -6.69 -6.58
CA PHE A 81 -20.19 -7.06 -7.83
C PHE A 81 -19.24 -7.68 -8.87
N GLY A 82 -19.00 -9.00 -8.86
CA GLY A 82 -18.23 -9.63 -9.95
C GLY A 82 -17.50 -10.92 -9.58
N GLY A 83 -18.24 -12.03 -9.58
CA GLY A 83 -17.61 -13.30 -9.92
C GLY A 83 -17.16 -13.27 -11.39
N GLY A 84 -16.02 -13.91 -11.66
CA GLY A 84 -15.61 -14.27 -13.03
C GLY A 84 -14.62 -13.31 -13.67
N GLY A 85 -13.45 -13.84 -14.01
CA GLY A 85 -12.53 -13.16 -14.91
C GLY A 85 -11.06 -13.42 -14.67
N GLN A 86 -10.63 -14.68 -14.73
CA GLN A 86 -9.30 -14.98 -15.28
C GLN A 86 -9.23 -14.35 -16.69
N ALA A 87 -8.83 -13.09 -16.78
CA ALA A 87 -8.31 -12.48 -17.99
C ALA A 87 -6.80 -12.76 -18.07
N ARG A 88 -6.42 -14.04 -17.93
CA ARG A 88 -5.19 -14.56 -18.53
C ARG A 88 -5.63 -15.17 -19.84
N GLY A 89 -5.66 -14.34 -20.88
CA GLY A 89 -5.83 -14.78 -22.24
C GLY A 89 -4.78 -15.84 -22.56
N ASN A 90 -5.24 -17.07 -22.74
CA ASN A 90 -4.52 -18.16 -23.38
C ASN A 90 -5.04 -18.20 -24.83
N PRO A 91 -4.33 -17.62 -25.83
CA PRO A 91 -4.82 -17.60 -27.21
C PRO A 91 -4.53 -18.90 -27.99
N PHE A 92 -4.04 -19.95 -27.35
CA PHE A 92 -3.77 -21.24 -27.99
C PHE A 92 -4.52 -22.35 -27.26
N GLY A 93 -5.70 -22.71 -27.77
CA GLY A 93 -6.57 -23.71 -27.14
C GLY A 93 -7.90 -23.96 -27.85
N GLN A 94 -7.88 -24.18 -29.17
CA GLN A 94 -8.97 -24.79 -29.95
C GLN A 94 -8.29 -25.31 -31.24
N GLY A 95 -8.26 -26.59 -31.61
CA GLY A 95 -9.19 -27.69 -31.37
C GLY A 95 -9.75 -28.10 -32.74
N GLY A 96 -9.48 -29.33 -33.21
CA GLY A 96 -10.04 -29.90 -34.44
C GLY A 96 -9.00 -30.31 -35.47
#